data_AF-A0A539CQN6-F1
#
_entry.id   AF-A0A539CQN6-F1
#
_cell.length_a   1.000
_cell.length_b   1.000
_cell.length_c   1.000
_cell.angle_alpha   90.00
_cell.angle_beta   90.00
_cell.angle_gamma   90.00
#
_symmetry.space_group_name_H-M   'P 1'
#
loop_
_entity.id
_entity.type
_entity.pdbx_description
1 polymer ?
#
loop_
_entity_poly.entity_id
_entity_poly.type
_entity_poly.pdbx_seq_one_letter_code
_entity_poly.pdbx_strand_id
1 'polypeptide(L)'
;MRVLVLGGTLEAGKLTSLLTGQSGISAVLSFAGRTKAPRAPEIPYRTGGFGGVDGLAAYLETERIDVLVDATHPFAEHMPCHAAVAAARAKIPLVCLSRPAWHPEASDRWIDVGNMAAAAAALGNEPKRVFLTIGRLQIEAFAAAPQHFYLVRAIEPLVPPPNLPRHRVILGRGPFTLEAEEKLLREESIEVIVTKNSGGDATFAKLLAARTLGLPVVMVARPRQAPGPVLLDPAEVMEFLFNHQRSLRHRGTLTPRGV
;
A
#
# COMPACT_ATOMS: atom_id res chain seq x y z
N MET A 1 3.76 26.15 3.36
CA MET A 1 4.42 24.93 2.86
C MET A 1 3.37 24.05 2.20
N ARG A 2 3.58 23.57 0.98
CA ARG A 2 2.67 22.69 0.24
C ARG A 2 3.21 21.26 0.24
N VAL A 3 2.36 20.29 0.56
CA VAL A 3 2.73 18.87 0.70
C VAL A 3 1.89 18.05 -0.26
N LEU A 4 2.54 17.21 -1.07
CA LEU A 4 1.86 16.19 -1.86
C LEU A 4 1.99 14.85 -1.16
N VAL A 5 0.87 14.21 -0.84
CA VAL A 5 0.84 12.84 -0.30
C VAL A 5 0.39 11.89 -1.41
N LEU A 6 1.27 11.00 -1.84
CA LEU A 6 0.92 9.88 -2.72
C LEU A 6 0.30 8.78 -1.86
N GLY A 7 -0.96 8.44 -2.07
CA GLY A 7 -1.73 7.65 -1.10
C GLY A 7 -2.47 6.44 -1.65
N GLY A 8 -3.46 5.99 -0.88
CA GLY A 8 -4.20 4.74 -1.09
C GLY A 8 -4.00 3.70 0.02
N THR A 9 -3.35 4.09 1.12
CA THR A 9 -3.15 3.28 2.33
C THR A 9 -3.90 3.86 3.52
N LEU A 10 -4.01 3.09 4.60
CA LEU A 10 -4.56 3.60 5.86
C LEU A 10 -3.61 4.62 6.50
N GLU A 11 -2.31 4.44 6.32
CA GLU A 11 -1.27 5.34 6.83
C GLU A 11 -1.36 6.70 6.14
N ALA A 12 -1.56 6.73 4.82
CA ALA A 12 -1.88 7.96 4.10
C ALA A 12 -3.14 8.62 4.65
N GLY A 13 -4.21 7.84 4.88
CA GLY A 13 -5.45 8.35 5.47
C GLY A 13 -5.23 9.01 6.84
N LYS A 14 -4.55 8.31 7.76
CA LYS A 14 -4.20 8.82 9.10
C LYS A 14 -3.36 10.09 9.01
N LEU A 15 -2.33 10.11 8.15
CA LEU A 15 -1.51 11.29 7.92
C LEU A 15 -2.35 12.47 7.42
N THR A 16 -3.25 12.24 6.46
CA THR A 16 -4.11 13.33 5.96
C THR A 16 -5.06 13.86 7.01
N SER A 17 -5.59 13.01 7.91
CA SER A 17 -6.38 13.47 9.06
C SER A 17 -5.57 14.35 10.02
N LEU A 18 -4.29 14.02 10.26
CA LEU A 18 -3.40 14.84 11.08
C LEU A 18 -3.07 16.19 10.42
N LEU A 19 -3.04 16.23 9.08
CA LEU A 19 -2.78 17.43 8.28
C LEU A 19 -4.00 18.36 8.17
N THR A 20 -5.21 17.86 8.39
CA THR A 20 -6.43 18.67 8.36
C THR A 20 -6.35 19.82 9.35
N GLY A 21 -6.58 21.06 8.88
CA GLY A 21 -6.59 22.26 9.73
C GLY A 21 -5.21 22.73 10.22
N GLN A 22 -4.12 22.10 9.80
CA GLN A 22 -2.78 22.48 10.26
C GLN A 22 -2.34 23.82 9.67
N SER A 23 -2.08 24.78 10.57
CA SER A 23 -1.70 26.14 10.16
C SER A 23 -0.35 26.17 9.43
N GLY A 24 -0.35 26.76 8.23
CA GLY A 24 0.85 26.94 7.41
C GLY A 24 1.30 25.70 6.63
N ILE A 25 0.53 24.60 6.68
CA ILE A 25 0.70 23.42 5.83
C ILE A 25 -0.55 23.25 4.97
N SER A 26 -0.38 23.27 3.65
CA SER A 26 -1.43 22.95 2.70
C SER A 26 -1.10 21.59 2.09
N ALA A 27 -1.97 20.60 2.25
CA ALA A 27 -1.74 19.24 1.78
C ALA A 27 -2.73 18.85 0.67
N VAL A 28 -2.26 18.05 -0.28
CA VAL A 28 -3.08 17.41 -1.30
C VAL A 28 -2.82 15.90 -1.28
N LEU A 29 -3.88 15.09 -1.23
CA LEU A 29 -3.79 13.64 -1.39
C LEU A 29 -3.93 13.23 -2.86
N SER A 30 -3.09 12.31 -3.33
CA SER A 30 -3.18 11.76 -4.69
C SER A 30 -3.49 10.26 -4.68
N PHE A 31 -4.62 9.89 -5.25
CA PHE A 31 -5.00 8.51 -5.50
C PHE A 31 -4.63 8.06 -6.92
N ALA A 32 -4.19 6.82 -7.06
CA ALA A 32 -3.93 6.21 -8.38
C ALA A 32 -5.20 5.92 -9.21
N GLY A 33 -6.40 6.04 -8.63
CA GLY A 33 -7.66 5.74 -9.32
C GLY A 33 -7.93 4.24 -9.52
N ARG A 34 -7.35 3.38 -8.66
CA ARG A 34 -7.48 1.91 -8.78
C ARG A 34 -8.80 1.35 -8.25
N THR A 35 -9.54 2.15 -7.48
CA THR A 35 -10.89 1.90 -6.97
C THR A 35 -11.80 3.03 -7.40
N LYS A 36 -13.03 2.73 -7.80
CA LYS A 36 -14.04 3.70 -8.24
C LYS A 36 -14.49 4.65 -7.12
N ALA A 37 -14.55 4.16 -5.89
CA ALA A 37 -14.97 4.94 -4.72
C ALA A 37 -13.96 4.80 -3.56
N PRO A 38 -12.83 5.55 -3.61
CA PRO A 38 -11.97 5.69 -2.44
C PRO A 38 -12.72 6.43 -1.33
N ARG A 39 -12.39 6.15 -0.07
CA ARG A 39 -12.91 6.94 1.05
C ARG A 39 -12.37 8.37 0.91
N ALA A 40 -13.27 9.35 0.81
CA ALA A 40 -12.89 10.73 0.63
C ALA A 40 -12.11 11.23 1.87
N PRO A 41 -10.93 11.86 1.69
CA PRO A 41 -10.23 12.55 2.77
C PRO A 41 -10.90 13.88 3.08
N GLU A 42 -10.55 14.46 4.23
CA GLU A 42 -11.01 15.80 4.66
C GLU A 42 -10.14 16.94 4.08
N ILE A 43 -9.13 16.59 3.29
CA ILE A 43 -8.26 17.54 2.58
C ILE A 43 -8.49 17.48 1.06
N PRO A 44 -8.05 18.48 0.28
CA PRO A 44 -8.10 18.41 -1.18
C PRO A 44 -7.43 17.14 -1.71
N TYR A 45 -8.02 16.52 -2.73
CA TYR A 45 -7.46 15.32 -3.35
C TYR A 45 -7.59 15.31 -4.87
N ARG A 46 -6.70 14.55 -5.51
CA ARG A 46 -6.72 14.26 -6.95
C ARG A 46 -6.76 12.75 -7.18
N THR A 47 -7.28 12.36 -8.33
CA THR A 47 -7.33 10.97 -8.78
C THR A 47 -6.76 10.85 -10.18
N GLY A 48 -5.90 9.85 -10.39
CA GLY A 48 -5.30 9.53 -11.69
C GLY A 48 -3.79 9.54 -11.65
N GLY A 49 -3.18 9.01 -12.71
CA GLY A 49 -1.73 9.02 -12.88
C GLY A 49 -1.14 10.42 -13.03
N PHE A 50 0.19 10.49 -13.03
CA PHE A 50 0.94 11.70 -13.34
C PHE A 50 1.57 11.69 -14.73
N GLY A 51 1.50 10.58 -15.48
CA GLY A 51 2.23 10.44 -16.74
C GLY A 51 3.70 10.06 -16.56
N GLY A 52 4.02 9.22 -15.58
CA GLY A 52 5.39 8.78 -15.29
C GLY A 52 6.18 9.80 -14.46
N VAL A 53 7.51 9.71 -14.53
CA VAL A 53 8.45 10.59 -13.81
C VAL A 53 8.30 12.04 -14.26
N ASP A 54 8.26 12.28 -15.59
CA ASP A 54 8.27 13.63 -16.16
C ASP A 54 7.04 14.42 -15.75
N GLY A 55 5.85 13.81 -15.86
CA GLY A 55 4.63 14.49 -15.47
C GLY A 55 4.46 14.61 -13.95
N LEU A 56 5.05 13.71 -13.13
CA LEU A 56 5.12 13.94 -11.68
C LEU A 56 6.04 15.13 -11.35
N ALA A 57 7.22 15.23 -11.98
CA ALA A 57 8.13 16.36 -11.78
C ALA A 57 7.48 17.70 -12.19
N ALA A 58 6.83 17.74 -13.36
CA ALA A 58 6.10 18.91 -13.83
C ALA A 58 4.97 19.31 -12.87
N TYR A 59 4.26 18.33 -12.29
CA TYR A 59 3.24 18.58 -11.28
C TYR A 59 3.84 19.19 -10.01
N LEU A 60 4.95 18.62 -9.49
CA LEU A 60 5.62 19.13 -8.28
C LEU A 60 6.04 20.59 -8.45
N GLU A 61 6.57 20.95 -9.62
CA GLU A 61 6.99 22.32 -9.93
C GLU A 61 5.79 23.27 -10.11
N THR A 62 4.83 22.88 -10.95
CA THR A 62 3.64 23.70 -11.26
C THR A 62 2.83 23.99 -9.99
N GLU A 63 2.64 22.97 -9.15
CA GLU A 63 1.94 23.10 -7.87
C GLU A 63 2.85 23.59 -6.74
N ARG A 64 4.12 23.93 -7.00
CA ARG A 64 5.07 24.45 -6.00
C ARG A 64 5.06 23.60 -4.73
N ILE A 65 5.13 22.29 -4.90
CA ILE A 65 5.16 21.34 -3.79
C ILE A 65 6.51 21.48 -3.09
N ASP A 66 6.50 21.67 -1.78
CA ASP A 66 7.70 21.80 -0.96
C ASP A 66 8.18 20.44 -0.43
N VAL A 67 7.26 19.49 -0.19
CA VAL A 67 7.58 18.15 0.32
C VAL A 67 6.72 17.10 -0.39
N LEU A 68 7.36 16.03 -0.86
CA LEU A 68 6.67 14.83 -1.35
C LEU A 68 6.67 13.76 -0.26
N VAL A 69 5.48 13.22 0.05
CA VAL A 69 5.33 12.05 0.91
C VAL A 69 4.83 10.88 0.08
N ASP A 70 5.65 9.83 -0.05
CA ASP A 70 5.21 8.56 -0.59
C ASP A 70 4.60 7.69 0.53
N ALA A 71 3.28 7.68 0.61
CA ALA A 71 2.50 6.81 1.48
C ALA A 71 1.73 5.76 0.66
N THR A 72 2.27 5.36 -0.50
CA THR A 72 1.66 4.33 -1.35
C THR A 72 1.77 2.94 -0.72
N HIS A 73 0.98 1.99 -1.23
CA HIS A 73 1.00 0.63 -0.70
C HIS A 73 2.42 0.02 -0.80
N PRO A 74 2.91 -0.78 0.18
CA PRO A 74 4.25 -1.40 0.12
C PRO A 74 4.52 -2.32 -1.09
N PHE A 75 3.49 -2.61 -1.89
CA PHE A 75 3.55 -3.38 -3.14
C PHE A 75 3.26 -2.51 -4.38
N ALA A 76 3.35 -1.19 -4.26
CA ALA A 76 3.31 -0.30 -5.41
C ALA A 76 4.61 -0.45 -6.21
N GLU A 77 4.50 -0.97 -7.43
CA GLU A 77 5.66 -1.36 -8.24
C GLU A 77 6.42 -0.17 -8.84
N HIS A 78 5.71 0.89 -9.25
CA HIS A 78 6.31 1.99 -10.02
C HIS A 78 6.37 3.33 -9.28
N MET A 79 5.31 3.66 -8.51
CA MET A 79 5.15 4.99 -7.93
C MET A 79 6.30 5.39 -6.98
N PRO A 80 6.84 4.50 -6.11
CA PRO A 80 7.97 4.86 -5.26
C PRO A 80 9.22 5.28 -6.05
N CYS A 81 9.53 4.56 -7.14
CA CYS A 81 10.63 4.93 -8.03
C CYS A 81 10.34 6.27 -8.73
N HIS A 82 9.12 6.48 -9.22
CA HIS A 82 8.74 7.75 -9.82
C HIS A 82 8.86 8.92 -8.84
N ALA A 83 8.43 8.72 -7.59
CA ALA A 83 8.52 9.71 -6.52
C ALA A 83 9.98 10.08 -6.23
N ALA A 84 10.86 9.09 -6.11
CA ALA A 84 12.29 9.31 -5.86
C ALA A 84 12.93 10.14 -6.98
N VAL A 85 12.72 9.76 -8.24
CA VAL A 85 13.32 10.48 -9.37
C VAL A 85 12.72 11.87 -9.54
N ALA A 86 11.39 12.02 -9.40
CA ALA A 86 10.72 13.31 -9.56
C ALA A 86 11.09 14.30 -8.44
N ALA A 87 11.13 13.84 -7.18
CA ALA A 87 11.53 14.67 -6.05
C ALA A 87 12.99 15.14 -6.18
N ALA A 88 13.90 14.26 -6.61
CA ALA A 88 15.29 14.62 -6.88
C ALA A 88 15.42 15.69 -7.97
N ARG A 89 14.65 15.57 -9.07
CA ARG A 89 14.62 16.57 -10.15
C ARG A 89 14.06 17.91 -9.69
N ALA A 90 12.97 17.89 -8.92
CA ALA A 90 12.36 19.08 -8.34
C ALA A 90 13.18 19.67 -7.16
N LYS A 91 14.23 18.96 -6.69
CA LYS A 91 15.07 19.32 -5.54
C LYS A 91 14.27 19.51 -4.25
N ILE A 92 13.26 18.68 -4.04
CA ILE A 92 12.44 18.69 -2.83
C ILE A 92 12.66 17.42 -2.01
N PRO A 93 12.50 17.47 -0.68
CA PRO A 93 12.54 16.28 0.15
C PRO A 93 11.44 15.27 -0.24
N LEU A 94 11.84 14.00 -0.26
CA LEU A 94 10.95 12.84 -0.29
C LEU A 94 11.01 12.12 1.06
N VAL A 95 9.85 11.82 1.62
CA VAL A 95 9.69 10.93 2.79
C VAL A 95 8.81 9.76 2.42
N CYS A 96 9.24 8.54 2.74
CA CYS A 96 8.45 7.34 2.55
C CYS A 96 7.73 6.99 3.86
N LEU A 97 6.41 6.95 3.87
CA LEU A 97 5.61 6.46 5.00
C LEU A 97 5.23 5.00 4.74
N SER A 98 5.90 4.08 5.42
CA SER A 98 5.70 2.65 5.22
C SER A 98 5.72 1.89 6.54
N ARG A 99 4.59 1.32 6.90
CA ARG A 99 4.46 0.48 8.10
C ARG A 99 5.40 -0.75 8.08
N PRO A 100 5.78 -1.28 9.26
CA PRO A 100 6.60 -2.48 9.37
C PRO A 100 6.03 -3.70 8.64
N ALA A 101 6.92 -4.58 8.18
CA ALA A 101 6.51 -5.91 7.71
C ALA A 101 6.02 -6.76 8.88
N TRP A 102 5.09 -7.68 8.60
CA TRP A 102 4.78 -8.73 9.56
C TRP A 102 5.96 -9.71 9.62
N HIS A 103 6.17 -10.29 10.79
CA HIS A 103 7.16 -11.34 11.04
C HIS A 103 6.45 -12.59 11.56
N PRO A 104 6.89 -13.80 11.18
CA PRO A 104 6.30 -15.02 11.68
C PRO A 104 6.60 -15.21 13.17
N GLU A 105 5.62 -15.74 13.89
CA GLU A 105 5.78 -16.29 15.25
C GLU A 105 6.04 -17.80 15.19
N ALA A 106 6.38 -18.42 16.33
CA ALA A 106 6.79 -19.84 16.38
C ALA A 106 5.75 -20.83 15.84
N SER A 107 4.46 -20.51 15.91
CA SER A 107 3.36 -21.35 15.42
C SER A 107 2.92 -21.02 13.99
N ASP A 108 3.51 -20.00 13.37
CA ASP A 108 3.19 -19.62 12.00
C ASP A 108 3.86 -20.56 10.98
N ARG A 109 3.08 -21.00 9.99
CA ARG A 109 3.54 -21.90 8.92
C ARG A 109 3.76 -21.12 7.62
N TRP A 110 4.68 -20.17 7.63
CA TRP A 110 4.93 -19.31 6.47
C TRP A 110 5.84 -19.99 5.45
N ILE A 111 5.53 -19.75 4.18
CA ILE A 111 6.35 -20.11 3.02
C ILE A 111 6.69 -18.80 2.31
N ASP A 112 7.91 -18.31 2.51
CA ASP A 112 8.34 -17.04 1.94
C ASP A 112 8.68 -17.18 0.45
N VAL A 113 8.12 -16.28 -0.38
CA VAL A 113 8.35 -16.25 -1.83
C VAL A 113 8.60 -14.83 -2.32
N GLY A 114 9.40 -14.68 -3.36
CA GLY A 114 9.82 -13.35 -3.84
C GLY A 114 8.77 -12.60 -4.68
N ASN A 115 7.81 -13.30 -5.29
CA ASN A 115 6.82 -12.72 -6.20
C ASN A 115 5.60 -13.64 -6.41
N MET A 116 4.62 -13.19 -7.19
CA MET A 116 3.36 -13.92 -7.41
C MET A 116 3.51 -15.19 -8.25
N ALA A 117 4.46 -15.24 -9.18
CA ALA A 117 4.73 -16.46 -9.95
C ALA A 117 5.33 -17.54 -9.04
N ALA A 118 6.28 -17.17 -8.18
CA ALA A 118 6.81 -18.06 -7.15
C ALA A 118 5.73 -18.48 -6.14
N ALA A 119 4.79 -17.59 -5.82
CA ALA A 119 3.65 -17.92 -4.96
C ALA A 119 2.73 -18.98 -5.58
N ALA A 120 2.41 -18.85 -6.87
CA ALA A 120 1.62 -19.84 -7.59
C ALA A 120 2.36 -21.20 -7.67
N ALA A 121 3.67 -21.18 -7.95
CA ALA A 121 4.49 -22.39 -7.98
C ALA A 121 4.56 -23.10 -6.61
N ALA A 122 4.64 -22.34 -5.51
CA ALA A 122 4.69 -22.88 -4.15
C ALA A 122 3.42 -23.63 -3.72
N LEU A 123 2.30 -23.48 -4.45
CA LEU A 123 1.07 -24.23 -4.19
C LEU A 123 1.21 -25.71 -4.56
N GLY A 124 2.14 -26.07 -5.44
CA GLY A 124 2.37 -27.45 -5.90
C GLY A 124 1.28 -27.98 -6.84
N ASN A 125 1.40 -29.26 -7.20
CA ASN A 125 0.55 -29.87 -8.25
C ASN A 125 -0.78 -30.44 -7.72
N GLU A 126 -0.86 -30.76 -6.42
CA GLU A 126 -2.07 -31.32 -5.84
C GLU A 126 -3.18 -30.26 -5.74
N PRO A 127 -4.42 -30.56 -6.15
CA PRO A 127 -5.54 -29.64 -6.00
C PRO A 127 -5.71 -29.20 -4.54
N LYS A 128 -5.89 -27.90 -4.34
CA LYS A 128 -6.05 -27.26 -3.02
C LYS A 128 -7.13 -26.19 -3.08
N ARG A 129 -7.66 -25.80 -1.94
CA ARG A 129 -8.54 -24.64 -1.75
C ARG A 129 -7.72 -23.47 -1.22
N VAL A 130 -7.44 -22.53 -2.12
CA VAL A 130 -6.49 -21.44 -1.92
C VAL A 130 -7.23 -20.14 -1.66
N PHE A 131 -6.89 -19.44 -0.59
CA PHE A 131 -7.42 -18.11 -0.33
C PHE A 131 -6.45 -17.02 -0.81
N LEU A 132 -6.80 -16.34 -1.91
CA LEU A 132 -6.04 -15.24 -2.49
C LEU A 132 -6.46 -13.91 -1.86
N THR A 133 -5.55 -13.31 -1.08
CA THR A 133 -5.74 -12.00 -0.43
C THR A 133 -4.79 -10.94 -0.99
N ILE A 134 -4.48 -11.04 -2.27
CA ILE A 134 -3.45 -10.26 -2.98
C ILE A 134 -4.02 -9.05 -3.74
N GLY A 135 -5.35 -8.86 -3.70
CA GLY A 135 -6.08 -7.87 -4.50
C GLY A 135 -6.21 -8.28 -5.96
N ARG A 136 -6.65 -7.36 -6.82
CA ARG A 136 -7.04 -7.67 -8.20
C ARG A 136 -5.91 -7.72 -9.24
N LEU A 137 -4.83 -6.98 -9.03
CA LEU A 137 -3.88 -6.65 -10.10
C LEU A 137 -2.97 -7.81 -10.52
N GLN A 138 -2.78 -8.80 -9.66
CA GLN A 138 -1.78 -9.85 -9.86
C GLN A 138 -2.38 -11.26 -9.76
N ILE A 139 -3.70 -11.37 -9.95
CA ILE A 139 -4.41 -12.66 -9.93
C ILE A 139 -3.97 -13.54 -11.10
N GLU A 140 -3.63 -12.94 -12.25
CA GLU A 140 -3.29 -13.67 -13.48
C GLU A 140 -2.11 -14.64 -13.30
N ALA A 141 -1.19 -14.36 -12.36
CA ALA A 141 -0.09 -15.27 -12.05
C ALA A 141 -0.57 -16.68 -11.64
N PHE A 142 -1.78 -16.81 -11.10
CA PHE A 142 -2.35 -18.08 -10.65
C PHE A 142 -3.03 -18.87 -11.77
N ALA A 143 -3.17 -18.31 -12.97
CA ALA A 143 -3.61 -19.06 -14.15
C ALA A 143 -2.62 -20.17 -14.53
N ALA A 144 -1.35 -20.04 -14.11
CA ALA A 144 -0.32 -21.08 -14.26
C ALA A 144 -0.53 -22.30 -13.35
N ALA A 145 -1.45 -22.23 -12.38
CA ALA A 145 -1.80 -23.35 -11.49
C ALA A 145 -3.34 -23.55 -11.47
N PRO A 146 -3.96 -23.95 -12.60
CA PRO A 146 -5.41 -23.99 -12.77
C PRO A 146 -6.11 -25.12 -11.99
N GLN A 147 -5.35 -26.08 -11.47
CA GLN A 147 -5.86 -27.24 -10.73
C GLN A 147 -6.54 -26.85 -9.40
N HIS A 148 -6.11 -25.75 -8.78
CA HIS A 148 -6.61 -25.32 -7.49
C HIS A 148 -7.96 -24.61 -7.59
N PHE A 149 -8.72 -24.66 -6.50
CA PHE A 149 -9.86 -23.75 -6.30
C PHE A 149 -9.36 -22.46 -5.64
N TYR A 150 -9.76 -21.31 -6.17
CA TYR A 150 -9.36 -20.00 -5.66
C TYR A 150 -10.55 -19.23 -5.06
N LEU A 151 -10.52 -19.03 -3.75
CA LEU A 151 -11.32 -17.98 -3.12
C LEU A 151 -10.56 -16.66 -3.25
N VAL A 152 -11.13 -15.68 -3.95
CA VAL A 152 -10.49 -14.40 -4.21
C VAL A 152 -11.19 -13.31 -3.43
N ARG A 153 -10.48 -12.59 -2.55
CA ARG A 153 -11.02 -11.39 -1.93
C ARG A 153 -10.62 -10.14 -2.70
N ALA A 154 -11.62 -9.37 -3.15
CA ALA A 154 -11.45 -8.09 -3.82
C ALA A 154 -12.25 -6.98 -3.13
N ILE A 155 -11.87 -5.71 -3.34
CA ILE A 155 -12.63 -4.56 -2.84
C ILE A 155 -13.83 -4.27 -3.75
N GLU A 156 -13.63 -4.44 -5.07
CA GLU A 156 -14.63 -4.17 -6.11
C GLU A 156 -14.76 -5.41 -7.00
N PRO A 157 -15.90 -5.57 -7.71
CA PRO A 157 -16.08 -6.65 -8.68
C PRO A 157 -14.93 -6.70 -9.70
N LEU A 158 -14.51 -7.91 -10.04
CA LEU A 158 -13.51 -8.16 -11.07
C LEU A 158 -14.21 -8.20 -12.43
N VAL A 159 -14.00 -7.15 -13.24
CA VAL A 159 -14.56 -7.04 -14.58
C VAL A 159 -13.43 -6.71 -15.56
N PRO A 160 -13.11 -7.59 -16.52
CA PRO A 160 -13.65 -8.95 -16.69
C PRO A 160 -13.30 -9.88 -15.50
N PRO A 161 -14.01 -11.03 -15.35
CA PRO A 161 -13.66 -12.01 -14.34
C PRO A 161 -12.21 -12.52 -14.54
N PRO A 162 -11.56 -13.00 -13.46
CA PRO A 162 -10.20 -13.51 -13.55
C PRO A 162 -10.15 -14.77 -14.42
N ASN A 163 -9.03 -14.97 -15.12
CA ASN A 163 -8.77 -16.16 -15.92
C ASN A 163 -8.39 -17.37 -15.05
N LEU A 164 -9.29 -17.75 -14.15
CA LEU A 164 -9.14 -18.87 -13.24
C LEU A 164 -10.33 -19.83 -13.45
N PRO A 165 -10.12 -21.10 -13.82
CA PRO A 165 -11.22 -22.00 -14.17
C PRO A 165 -12.09 -22.37 -12.96
N ARG A 166 -11.51 -22.38 -11.76
CA ARG A 166 -12.19 -22.76 -10.51
C ARG A 166 -12.01 -21.65 -9.48
N HIS A 167 -12.92 -20.69 -9.44
CA HIS A 167 -12.81 -19.59 -8.49
C HIS A 167 -14.16 -19.10 -7.97
N ARG A 168 -14.10 -18.43 -6.81
CA ARG A 168 -15.21 -17.63 -6.26
C ARG A 168 -14.64 -16.29 -5.80
N VAL A 169 -15.30 -15.20 -6.18
CA VAL A 169 -14.92 -13.85 -5.72
C VAL A 169 -15.81 -13.45 -4.56
N ILE A 170 -15.20 -13.01 -3.47
CA ILE A 170 -15.88 -12.32 -2.37
C ILE A 170 -15.45 -10.86 -2.32
N LEU A 171 -16.40 -9.99 -1.99
CA LEU A 171 -16.13 -8.57 -1.82
C LEU A 171 -15.92 -8.27 -0.34
N GLY A 172 -14.84 -7.56 -0.03
CA GLY A 172 -14.52 -7.19 1.34
C GLY A 172 -13.48 -6.10 1.40
N ARG A 173 -13.73 -5.11 2.26
CA ARG A 173 -12.77 -4.07 2.62
C ARG A 173 -12.57 -4.15 4.13
N GLY A 174 -11.31 -4.22 4.56
CA GLY A 174 -10.98 -4.27 5.99
C GLY A 174 -11.34 -2.96 6.73
N PRO A 175 -11.17 -2.94 8.07
CA PRO A 175 -10.51 -3.97 8.86
C PRO A 175 -11.32 -5.27 8.98
N PHE A 176 -10.64 -6.42 9.01
CA PHE A 176 -11.26 -7.74 9.22
C PHE A 176 -11.04 -8.20 10.68
N THR A 177 -12.01 -8.93 11.24
CA THR A 177 -11.90 -9.50 12.59
C THR A 177 -11.41 -10.95 12.54
N LEU A 178 -10.76 -11.41 13.61
CA LEU A 178 -10.30 -12.79 13.73
C LEU A 178 -11.45 -13.79 13.56
N GLU A 179 -12.54 -13.59 14.30
CA GLU A 179 -13.71 -14.47 14.27
C GLU A 179 -14.30 -14.62 12.86
N ALA A 180 -14.43 -13.51 12.12
CA ALA A 180 -14.95 -13.54 10.76
C ALA A 180 -13.99 -14.25 9.78
N GLU A 181 -12.67 -14.08 9.96
CA GLU A 181 -11.68 -14.80 9.16
C GLU A 181 -11.69 -16.30 9.46
N GLU A 182 -11.71 -16.71 10.73
CA GLU A 182 -11.77 -18.13 11.10
C GLU A 182 -13.03 -18.80 10.56
N LYS A 183 -14.18 -18.15 10.70
CA LYS A 183 -15.44 -18.62 10.15
C LYS A 183 -15.34 -18.81 8.63
N LEU A 184 -14.87 -17.80 7.91
CA LEU A 184 -14.71 -17.86 6.46
C LEU A 184 -13.77 -19.00 6.03
N LEU A 185 -12.61 -19.12 6.67
CA LEU A 185 -11.62 -20.13 6.33
C LEU A 185 -12.17 -21.55 6.54
N ARG A 186 -12.97 -21.77 7.59
CA ARG A 186 -13.65 -23.05 7.85
C ARG A 186 -14.76 -23.33 6.84
N GLU A 187 -15.68 -22.38 6.64
CA GLU A 187 -16.82 -22.54 5.71
C GLU A 187 -16.35 -22.80 4.28
N GLU A 188 -15.29 -22.12 3.86
CA GLU A 188 -14.71 -22.29 2.53
C GLU A 188 -13.70 -23.43 2.48
N SER A 189 -13.47 -24.16 3.57
CA SER A 189 -12.51 -25.26 3.68
C SER A 189 -11.14 -24.90 3.10
N ILE A 190 -10.63 -23.72 3.47
CA ILE A 190 -9.34 -23.22 2.96
C ILE A 190 -8.20 -24.04 3.53
N GLU A 191 -7.28 -24.42 2.64
CA GLU A 191 -6.09 -25.22 2.95
C GLU A 191 -4.81 -24.40 2.96
N VAL A 192 -4.79 -23.26 2.26
CA VAL A 192 -3.62 -22.37 2.19
C VAL A 192 -4.04 -20.94 1.88
N ILE A 193 -3.40 -19.98 2.54
CA ILE A 193 -3.57 -18.55 2.25
C ILE A 193 -2.39 -18.08 1.41
N VAL A 194 -2.66 -17.32 0.35
CA VAL A 194 -1.61 -16.55 -0.35
C VAL A 194 -1.83 -15.07 -0.07
N THR A 195 -0.79 -14.41 0.42
CA THR A 195 -0.89 -13.00 0.78
C THR A 195 0.42 -12.24 0.56
N LYS A 196 0.27 -10.92 0.46
CA LYS A 196 1.37 -9.96 0.44
C LYS A 196 1.78 -9.64 1.86
N ASN A 197 3.07 -9.54 2.15
CA ASN A 197 3.55 -8.98 3.42
C ASN A 197 3.34 -7.46 3.48
N SER A 198 2.08 -7.04 3.45
CA SER A 198 1.66 -5.64 3.39
C SER A 198 1.87 -4.90 4.71
N GLY A 199 2.08 -5.63 5.81
CA GLY A 199 2.10 -5.07 7.17
C GLY A 199 0.73 -4.52 7.62
N GLY A 200 0.72 -3.99 8.84
CA GLY A 200 -0.42 -3.29 9.43
C GLY A 200 -1.57 -4.18 9.90
N ASP A 201 -2.43 -3.61 10.73
CA ASP A 201 -3.39 -4.41 11.51
C ASP A 201 -4.66 -4.74 10.74
N ALA A 202 -5.09 -3.86 9.83
CA ALA A 202 -6.40 -3.95 9.19
C ALA A 202 -6.63 -5.24 8.37
N THR A 203 -5.56 -5.91 7.95
CA THR A 203 -5.67 -7.19 7.24
C THR A 203 -4.93 -8.32 7.95
N PHE A 204 -4.44 -8.10 9.17
CA PHE A 204 -3.63 -9.08 9.91
C PHE A 204 -4.47 -10.26 10.42
N ALA A 205 -5.78 -10.05 10.66
CA ALA A 205 -6.69 -11.07 11.19
C ALA A 205 -6.65 -12.42 10.44
N LYS A 206 -6.41 -12.42 9.13
CA LYS A 206 -6.30 -13.66 8.33
C LYS A 206 -5.09 -14.52 8.72
N LEU A 207 -4.01 -13.90 9.18
CA LEU A 207 -2.80 -14.57 9.64
C LEU A 207 -3.01 -15.16 11.02
N LEU A 208 -3.68 -14.42 11.91
CA LEU A 208 -4.13 -14.96 13.20
C LEU A 208 -5.06 -16.15 12.99
N ALA A 209 -6.03 -16.06 12.09
CA ALA A 209 -6.93 -17.16 11.77
C ALA A 209 -6.18 -18.36 11.17
N ALA A 210 -5.23 -18.13 10.26
CA ALA A 210 -4.37 -19.19 9.73
C ALA A 210 -3.57 -19.89 10.84
N ARG A 211 -3.05 -19.13 11.80
CA ARG A 211 -2.34 -19.64 12.96
C ARG A 211 -3.23 -20.50 13.84
N THR A 212 -4.43 -20.02 14.21
CA THR A 212 -5.41 -20.80 14.99
C THR A 212 -5.76 -22.11 14.30
N LEU A 213 -5.88 -22.10 12.97
CA LEU A 213 -6.27 -23.25 12.16
C LEU A 213 -5.09 -24.13 11.72
N GLY A 214 -3.85 -23.74 12.03
CA GLY A 214 -2.64 -24.45 11.59
C GLY A 214 -2.44 -24.45 10.06
N LEU A 215 -2.99 -23.46 9.35
CA LEU A 215 -2.93 -23.37 7.89
C LEU A 215 -1.59 -22.77 7.42
N PRO A 216 -0.99 -23.30 6.35
CA PRO A 216 0.15 -22.67 5.70
C PRO A 216 -0.23 -21.32 5.07
N VAL A 217 0.73 -20.39 5.11
CA VAL A 217 0.62 -19.07 4.47
C VAL A 217 1.77 -18.89 3.49
N VAL A 218 1.47 -18.81 2.19
CA VAL A 218 2.43 -18.37 1.19
C VAL A 218 2.54 -16.86 1.28
N MET A 219 3.67 -16.40 1.82
CA MET A 219 3.94 -15.00 2.11
C MET A 219 4.80 -14.40 1.01
N VAL A 220 4.21 -13.52 0.21
CA VAL A 220 4.94 -12.79 -0.84
C VAL A 220 5.71 -11.65 -0.19
N ALA A 221 7.02 -11.62 -0.41
CA ALA A 221 7.92 -10.58 0.07
C ALA A 221 7.64 -9.23 -0.61
N ARG A 222 7.96 -8.14 0.10
CA ARG A 222 7.84 -6.79 -0.46
C ARG A 222 8.84 -6.61 -1.61
N PRO A 223 8.46 -5.89 -2.68
CA PRO A 223 9.44 -5.48 -3.69
C PRO A 223 10.52 -4.59 -3.04
N ARG A 224 11.72 -4.57 -3.64
CA ARG A 224 12.79 -3.66 -3.20
C ARG A 224 12.30 -2.22 -3.27
N GLN A 225 12.33 -1.51 -2.15
CA GLN A 225 11.90 -0.12 -2.09
C GLN A 225 13.00 0.82 -2.63
N ALA A 226 12.57 1.97 -3.16
CA ALA A 226 13.47 3.03 -3.58
C ALA A 226 14.20 3.64 -2.37
N PRO A 227 15.41 4.19 -2.55
CA PRO A 227 16.18 4.81 -1.46
C PRO A 227 15.47 6.06 -0.91
N GLY A 228 15.50 6.21 0.42
CA GLY A 228 14.96 7.38 1.14
C GLY A 228 14.71 7.06 2.62
N PRO A 229 14.52 8.07 3.49
CA PRO A 229 14.12 7.84 4.87
C PRO A 229 12.72 7.20 4.89
N VAL A 230 12.63 6.03 5.52
CA VAL A 230 11.36 5.34 5.76
C VAL A 230 10.90 5.66 7.18
N LEU A 231 9.78 6.36 7.28
CA LEU A 231 9.07 6.62 8.52
C LEU A 231 7.94 5.60 8.66
N LEU A 232 7.75 5.10 9.87
CA LEU A 232 6.87 3.97 10.16
C LEU A 232 5.48 4.44 10.60
N ASP A 233 5.40 5.66 11.15
CA ASP A 233 4.19 6.24 11.72
C ASP A 233 3.85 7.62 11.11
N PRO A 234 2.57 7.93 10.84
CA PRO A 234 2.15 9.27 10.44
C PRO A 234 2.64 10.42 11.36
N ALA A 235 2.81 10.18 12.65
CA ALA A 235 3.32 11.15 13.60
C ALA A 235 4.78 11.55 13.31
N GLU A 236 5.63 10.59 12.93
CA GLU A 236 7.01 10.86 12.53
C GLU A 236 7.06 11.75 11.28
N VAL A 237 6.13 11.54 10.34
CA VAL A 237 6.00 12.41 9.15
C VAL A 237 5.59 13.82 9.57
N MET A 238 4.66 13.97 10.52
CA MET A 238 4.28 15.29 11.04
C MET A 238 5.46 16.02 11.66
N GLU A 239 6.27 15.34 12.47
CA GLU A 239 7.49 15.91 13.05
C GLU A 239 8.49 16.36 11.98
N PHE A 240 8.70 15.53 10.95
CA PHE A 240 9.52 15.90 9.79
C PHE A 240 9.00 17.17 9.12
N LEU A 241 7.69 17.25 8.84
CA LEU A 241 7.08 18.39 8.18
C LEU A 241 7.20 19.67 9.01
N PHE A 242 6.99 19.60 10.32
CA PHE A 242 7.15 20.76 11.21
C PHE A 242 8.60 21.26 11.25
N ASN A 243 9.56 20.35 11.32
CA ASN A 243 10.99 20.70 11.30
C ASN A 243 11.37 21.34 9.96
N HIS A 244 10.87 20.80 8.84
CA HIS A 244 11.11 21.37 7.51
C HIS A 244 10.50 22.77 7.37
N GLN A 245 9.26 22.96 7.82
CA GLN A 245 8.58 24.26 7.79
C GLN A 245 9.33 25.33 8.59
N ARG A 246 9.87 24.98 9.77
CA ARG A 246 10.70 25.89 10.58
C ARG A 246 11.98 26.29 9.83
N SER A 247 12.65 25.33 9.18
CA SER A 247 13.83 25.58 8.33
C SER A 247 13.53 26.56 7.19
N LEU A 248 12.40 26.37 6.48
CA LEU A 248 11.99 27.27 5.40
C LEU A 248 11.75 28.70 5.90
N ARG A 249 11.12 28.88 7.06
CA ARG A 249 10.91 30.19 7.67
C ARG A 249 12.23 30.89 8.02
N HIS A 250 13.19 30.15 8.59
CA HIS A 250 14.51 30.70 8.89
C HIS A 250 15.30 31.10 7.65
N ARG A 251 15.20 30.36 6.54
CA ARG A 251 15.82 30.75 5.26
C ARG A 251 15.17 32.00 4.65
N GLY A 252 13.85 32.13 4.77
CA GLY A 252 13.13 33.33 4.30
C GLY A 252 13.44 34.60 5.09
N THR A 253 13.82 34.48 6.37
CA THR A 253 14.24 35.62 7.20
C THR A 253 15.69 36.07 6.98
N LEU A 254 16.52 35.27 6.29
CA LEU A 254 17.95 35.54 6.06
C LEU A 254 18.26 36.22 4.71
N THR A 255 17.26 36.66 3.96
CA THR A 255 17.45 37.69 2.93
C THR A 255 17.33 39.08 3.57
N PRO A 256 18.44 39.80 3.82
CA PRO A 256 18.31 41.24 3.92
C PRO A 256 17.84 41.72 2.54
N ARG A 257 16.77 42.51 2.51
CA ARG A 257 16.57 43.44 1.39
C ARG A 257 17.76 44.39 1.43
N GLY A 258 18.81 44.03 0.70
CA GLY A 258 19.94 44.89 0.41
C GLY A 258 19.41 46.11 -0.33
N VAL A 259 19.78 47.26 0.21
CA VAL A 259 19.51 48.64 -0.21
C VAL A 259 19.90 48.87 -1.66
#